data_AF-R5TZK9-F1
#
_entry.id   AF-R5TZK9-F1
#
_cell.length_a   1.000
_cell.length_b   1.000
_cell.length_c   1.000
_cell.angle_alpha   90.00
_cell.angle_beta   90.00
_cell.angle_gamma   90.00
#
_symmetry.space_group_name_H-M   'P 1'
#
loop_
_entity.id
_entity.type
_entity.pdbx_description
1 polymer ?
#
loop_
_entity_poly.entity_id
_entity_poly.type
_entity_poly.pdbx_seq_one_letter_code
_entity_poly.pdbx_strand_id
1 'polypeptide(L)'
;MDQNFFTQNPAFQNISPEKLAFLMNFMNQEKPDSSRDMMTFLMSFVTKARNQNLSFTTDETDFIIQHLRQGLNPAEQQRIDRVLQMLRRKK
;
A
#
# COMPACT_ATOMS: atom_id res chain seq x y z
N MET A 1 -3.59 8.29 -11.39
CA MET A 1 -2.50 8.65 -10.44
C MET A 1 -1.22 8.86 -11.24
N ASP A 2 -0.49 9.93 -10.96
CA ASP A 2 0.74 10.27 -11.69
C ASP A 2 1.85 9.23 -11.51
N GLN A 3 2.46 8.80 -12.62
CA GLN A 3 3.66 7.92 -12.58
C GLN A 3 4.78 8.51 -11.71
N ASN A 4 4.79 9.84 -11.56
CA ASN A 4 5.71 10.60 -10.72
C ASN A 4 5.67 10.23 -9.23
N PHE A 5 4.57 9.64 -8.74
CA PHE A 5 4.42 9.28 -7.33
C PHE A 5 5.44 8.22 -6.88
N PHE A 6 5.69 7.22 -7.72
CA PHE A 6 6.64 6.16 -7.41
C PHE A 6 8.07 6.57 -7.76
N THR A 7 8.28 7.26 -8.87
CA THR A 7 9.64 7.63 -9.33
C THR A 7 10.33 8.65 -8.42
N GLN A 8 9.59 9.41 -7.61
CA GLN A 8 10.16 10.35 -6.65
C GLN A 8 10.67 9.70 -5.36
N ASN A 9 10.25 8.48 -5.03
CA ASN A 9 10.65 7.83 -3.79
C ASN A 9 11.82 6.85 -4.01
N PRO A 10 12.93 6.97 -3.25
CA PRO A 10 14.06 6.05 -3.33
C PRO A 10 13.69 4.58 -3.13
N ALA A 11 12.64 4.27 -2.36
CA ALA A 11 12.14 2.91 -2.18
C ALA A 11 11.71 2.23 -3.50
N PHE A 12 11.37 3.03 -4.53
CA PHE A 12 10.93 2.55 -5.83
C PHE A 12 11.94 2.82 -6.95
N GLN A 13 13.14 3.33 -6.65
CA GLN A 13 14.16 3.62 -7.67
C GLN A 13 14.61 2.37 -8.45
N ASN A 14 14.55 1.18 -7.82
CA ASN A 14 14.89 -0.09 -8.44
C ASN A 14 13.66 -1.00 -8.59
N ILE A 15 12.46 -0.43 -8.69
CA ILE A 15 11.24 -1.23 -8.84
C ILE A 15 11.23 -1.96 -10.19
N SER A 16 10.94 -3.25 -10.17
CA SER A 16 10.77 -4.05 -11.38
C SER A 16 9.52 -3.60 -12.16
N PRO A 17 9.54 -3.66 -13.51
CA PRO A 17 8.40 -3.22 -14.34
C PRO A 17 7.09 -3.95 -13.99
N GLU A 18 7.16 -5.22 -13.59
CA GLU A 18 6.00 -6.02 -13.16
C GLU A 18 5.36 -5.47 -11.87
N LYS A 19 6.18 -5.13 -10.88
CA LYS A 19 5.72 -4.49 -9.64
C LYS A 19 5.10 -3.13 -9.93
N LEU A 20 5.69 -2.35 -10.83
CA LEU A 20 5.18 -1.03 -11.20
C LEU A 20 3.82 -1.15 -11.90
N ALA A 21 3.67 -2.09 -12.85
CA ALA A 21 2.41 -2.36 -13.50
C ALA A 21 1.34 -2.84 -12.49
N PHE A 22 1.73 -3.69 -11.54
CA PHE A 22 0.86 -4.11 -10.46
C PHE A 22 0.40 -2.93 -9.60
N LEU A 23 1.33 -2.06 -9.16
CA LEU A 23 1.01 -0.87 -8.39
C LEU A 23 0.12 0.09 -9.15
N MET A 24 0.39 0.34 -10.43
CA MET A 24 -0.46 1.16 -11.31
C MET A 24 -1.90 0.64 -11.31
N ASN A 25 -2.07 -0.66 -11.57
CA ASN A 25 -3.38 -1.30 -11.58
C ASN A 25 -4.06 -1.28 -10.20
N PHE A 26 -3.27 -1.49 -9.15
CA PHE A 26 -3.79 -1.55 -7.79
C PHE A 26 -4.20 -0.17 -7.25
N MET A 27 -3.39 0.84 -7.53
CA MET A 27 -3.66 2.24 -7.18
C MET A 27 -4.83 2.80 -8.01
N ASN A 28 -4.99 2.36 -9.26
CA ASN A 28 -6.17 2.73 -10.06
C ASN A 28 -7.48 2.12 -9.53
N GLN A 29 -7.45 1.20 -8.57
CA GLN A 29 -8.66 0.74 -7.90
C GLN A 29 -9.24 1.83 -6.99
N GLU A 30 -10.51 1.71 -6.62
CA GLU A 30 -11.15 2.64 -5.70
C GLU A 30 -10.37 2.74 -4.39
N LYS A 31 -10.02 3.98 -4.02
CA LYS A 31 -9.34 4.25 -2.77
C LYS A 31 -10.30 3.94 -1.62
N PRO A 32 -9.81 3.30 -0.54
CA PRO A 32 -10.64 3.03 0.61
C PRO A 32 -10.98 4.32 1.35
N ASP A 33 -12.25 4.50 1.69
CA ASP A 33 -12.77 5.64 2.48
C ASP A 33 -12.84 5.34 3.99
N SER A 34 -12.65 4.07 4.38
CA SER A 34 -12.66 3.64 5.78
C SER A 34 -11.47 2.73 6.14
N SER A 35 -11.21 2.62 7.44
CA SER A 35 -10.21 1.73 8.02
C SER A 35 -10.44 0.27 7.64
N ARG A 36 -11.72 -0.13 7.60
CA ARG A 36 -12.13 -1.49 7.24
C ARG A 36 -11.85 -1.75 5.77
N ASP A 37 -12.20 -0.79 4.91
CA ASP A 37 -11.94 -0.92 3.48
C ASP A 37 -10.45 -0.91 3.20
N MET A 38 -9.65 -0.11 3.90
CA MET A 38 -8.20 -0.13 3.75
C MET A 38 -7.61 -1.47 4.21
N MET A 39 -8.10 -2.07 5.30
CA MET A 39 -7.63 -3.42 5.68
C MET A 39 -7.93 -4.44 4.59
N THR A 40 -9.16 -4.44 4.05
CA THR A 40 -9.54 -5.32 2.94
C THR A 40 -8.72 -5.03 1.68
N PHE A 41 -8.45 -3.76 1.42
CA PHE A 41 -7.62 -3.28 0.32
C PHE A 41 -6.19 -3.79 0.46
N LEU A 42 -5.53 -3.56 1.59
CA LEU A 42 -4.17 -4.04 1.88
C LEU A 42 -4.08 -5.57 1.90
N MET A 43 -5.09 -6.28 2.42
CA MET A 43 -5.11 -7.73 2.33
C MET A 43 -5.21 -8.22 0.88
N SER A 44 -6.06 -7.57 0.07
CA SER A 44 -6.18 -7.84 -1.37
C SER A 44 -4.88 -7.53 -2.10
N PHE A 45 -4.20 -6.44 -1.74
CA PHE A 45 -2.86 -6.09 -2.26
C PHE A 45 -1.87 -7.22 -2.02
N VAL A 46 -1.69 -7.62 -0.76
CA VAL A 46 -0.73 -8.67 -0.36
C VAL A 46 -1.06 -9.99 -1.03
N THR A 47 -2.35 -10.32 -1.13
CA THR A 47 -2.82 -11.57 -1.76
C THR A 47 -2.54 -11.57 -3.25
N LYS A 48 -2.90 -10.50 -3.97
CA LYS A 48 -2.66 -10.38 -5.40
C LYS A 48 -1.15 -10.30 -5.71
N ALA A 49 -0.37 -9.57 -4.91
CA ALA A 49 1.09 -9.52 -5.04
C ALA A 49 1.69 -10.92 -4.91
N ARG A 50 1.30 -11.67 -3.87
CA ARG A 50 1.71 -13.07 -3.68
C ARG A 50 1.34 -13.96 -4.87
N ASN A 51 0.13 -13.84 -5.40
CA ASN A 51 -0.30 -14.62 -6.56
C ASN A 51 0.54 -14.34 -7.81
N GLN A 52 1.06 -13.11 -7.94
CA GLN A 52 1.96 -12.72 -9.03
C GLN A 52 3.44 -12.97 -8.71
N ASN A 53 3.76 -13.67 -7.60
CA ASN A 53 5.12 -13.83 -7.08
C ASN A 53 5.85 -12.50 -6.82
N LEU A 54 5.09 -11.41 -6.65
CA LEU A 54 5.61 -10.10 -6.31
C LEU A 54 5.74 -10.00 -4.79
N SER A 55 6.91 -9.52 -4.36
CA SER A 55 7.21 -9.26 -2.95
C SER A 55 7.53 -7.78 -2.78
N PHE A 56 6.81 -7.11 -1.88
CA PHE A 56 7.06 -5.71 -1.55
C PHE A 56 7.91 -5.62 -0.29
N THR A 57 8.86 -4.68 -0.27
CA THR A 57 9.65 -4.36 0.91
C THR A 57 8.79 -3.63 1.93
N THR A 58 9.31 -3.51 3.15
CA THR A 58 8.62 -2.75 4.20
C THR A 58 8.51 -1.28 3.79
N ASP A 59 9.56 -0.70 3.20
CA ASP A 59 9.57 0.70 2.76
C ASP A 59 8.58 0.97 1.62
N GLU A 60 8.53 0.08 0.62
CA GLU A 60 7.55 0.19 -0.47
C GLU A 60 6.11 0.16 0.08
N THR A 61 5.84 -0.79 0.99
CA THR A 61 4.51 -0.96 1.58
C THR A 61 4.12 0.20 2.48
N ASP A 62 5.06 0.70 3.30
CA ASP A 62 4.83 1.82 4.22
C ASP A 62 4.49 3.10 3.46
N PHE A 63 5.21 3.37 2.35
CA PHE A 63 4.92 4.52 1.49
C PHE A 63 3.53 4.47 0.86
N ILE A 64 3.14 3.30 0.33
CA ILE A 64 1.80 3.11 -0.26
C ILE A 64 0.73 3.35 0.80
N ILE A 65 0.89 2.75 1.98
CA ILE A 65 -0.01 2.92 3.11
C ILE A 65 -0.11 4.40 3.51
N GLN A 66 1.02 5.08 3.64
CA GLN A 66 1.07 6.48 4.05
C GLN A 66 0.30 7.38 3.07
N HIS A 67 0.43 7.14 1.76
CA HIS A 67 -0.28 7.91 0.76
C HIS A 67 -1.77 7.56 0.67
N LEU A 68 -2.14 6.28 0.75
CA LEU A 68 -3.55 5.88 0.81
C LEU A 68 -4.24 6.50 2.04
N ARG A 69 -3.53 6.59 3.16
CA ARG A 69 -4.02 7.20 4.40
C ARG A 69 -4.21 8.70 4.30
N GLN A 70 -3.49 9.42 3.43
CA GLN A 70 -3.72 10.86 3.20
C GLN A 70 -5.13 11.17 2.70
N GLY A 71 -5.82 10.21 2.08
CA GLY A 71 -7.23 10.37 1.69
C GLY A 71 -8.23 10.16 2.84
N LEU A 72 -7.79 9.64 3.99
CA LEU A 72 -8.64 9.29 5.13
C LEU A 72 -8.65 10.38 6.21
N ASN A 73 -9.75 10.42 6.97
CA ASN A 73 -9.87 11.27 8.16
C ASN A 73 -8.89 10.82 9.28
N PRO A 74 -8.47 11.74 10.18
CA PRO A 74 -7.47 11.44 11.22
C PRO A 74 -7.84 10.25 12.12
N ALA A 75 -9.12 10.08 12.43
CA ALA A 75 -9.61 8.96 13.24
C ALA A 75 -9.41 7.61 12.54
N GLU A 76 -9.66 7.56 11.23
CA GLU A 76 -9.47 6.35 10.43
C GLU A 76 -7.98 6.07 10.25
N GLN A 77 -7.17 7.10 9.99
CA GLN A 77 -5.72 6.95 9.99
C GLN A 77 -5.25 6.27 11.28
N GLN A 78 -5.55 6.79 12.47
CA GLN A 78 -5.10 6.20 13.74
C GLN A 78 -5.53 4.74 13.95
N ARG A 79 -6.70 4.33 13.44
CA ARG A 79 -7.14 2.93 13.51
C ARG A 79 -6.24 2.03 12.67
N ILE A 80 -5.87 2.47 11.48
CA ILE A 80 -4.98 1.72 10.58
C ILE A 80 -3.58 1.57 11.20
N ASP A 81 -3.02 2.62 11.79
CA ASP A 81 -1.71 2.52 12.46
C ASP A 81 -1.71 1.47 13.57
N ARG A 82 -2.77 1.46 14.39
CA ARG A 82 -2.91 0.47 15.47
C ARG A 82 -2.94 -0.95 14.93
N VAL A 83 -3.68 -1.18 13.85
CA VAL A 83 -3.76 -2.49 13.18
C VAL A 83 -2.41 -2.90 12.61
N LEU A 84 -1.73 -1.99 11.88
CA LEU A 84 -0.43 -2.27 11.28
C LEU A 84 0.64 -2.54 12.33
N GLN A 85 0.66 -1.79 13.43
CA GLN A 85 1.55 -2.04 14.56
C GLN A 85 1.30 -3.42 15.18
N MET A 86 0.05 -3.83 15.33
CA MET A 86 -0.30 -5.16 15.83
C MET A 86 0.17 -6.28 14.87
N LEU A 87 0.04 -6.08 13.55
CA LEU A 87 0.53 -7.02 12.53
C LEU A 87 2.07 -7.09 12.51
N ARG A 88 2.75 -5.95 12.61
CA ARG A 88 4.22 -5.85 12.62
C ARG A 88 4.84 -6.47 13.87
N ARG A 89 4.18 -6.37 15.02
CA ARG A 89 4.63 -6.96 16.30
C ARG A 89 4.53 -8.49 16.38
N LYS A 90 3.83 -9.14 15.44
CA LYS A 90 3.68 -10.60 15.38
C LYS A 90 4.72 -11.31 14.49
N LYS A 91 5.68 -10.58 13.94
CA LYS A 91 6.91 -11.16 13.36
C LYS A 91 7.96 -11.32 14.45
#